data_AF-A0A7C1DF07-F1
#
_entry.id   AF-A0A7C1DF07-F1
#
_cell.length_a   1.000
_cell.length_b   1.000
_cell.length_c   1.000
_cell.angle_alpha   90.00
_cell.angle_beta   90.00
_cell.angle_gamma   90.00
#
_symmetry.space_group_name_H-M   'P 1'
#
loop_
_entity.id
_entity.type
_entity.pdbx_description
1 polymer ?
#
loop_
_entity_poly.entity_id
_entity_poly.type
_entity_poly.pdbx_seq_one_letter_code
_entity_poly.pdbx_strand_id
1 'polypeptide(L)'
;MKEDVLMRSLRFLLVVFVVAALVVSTGCAARKTVQPEAQPVDEGIGQVEETTASAAMRYVVRKGDTLWDISGKSGIYGDSFQWPLLFRANRDQIQDPDWIEIGQQFDVRKDFTRAEVADAVQKAKDTPPYVPRSAPRKTLPLKY
;
A
#
# COMPACT_ATOMS: atom_id res chain seq x y z
N MET A 1 -57.36 -25.85 -11.65
CA MET A 1 -56.11 -25.37 -12.28
C MET A 1 -56.10 -23.87 -12.63
N LYS A 2 -57.22 -23.13 -12.58
CA LYS A 2 -57.24 -21.65 -12.71
C LYS A 2 -57.32 -20.92 -11.36
N GLU A 3 -57.80 -21.58 -10.30
CA GLU A 3 -58.01 -20.97 -8.99
C GLU A 3 -56.74 -20.93 -8.10
N ASP A 4 -55.76 -21.81 -8.34
CA ASP A 4 -54.52 -21.92 -7.53
C ASP A 4 -53.47 -20.86 -7.87
N VAL A 5 -53.51 -20.32 -9.10
CA VAL A 5 -52.61 -19.25 -9.58
C VAL A 5 -53.13 -17.88 -9.12
N LEU A 6 -54.46 -17.70 -9.08
CA LEU A 6 -55.11 -16.45 -8.70
C LEU A 6 -54.87 -16.11 -7.21
N MET A 7 -54.88 -17.11 -6.32
CA MET A 7 -54.67 -16.88 -4.87
C MET A 7 -53.19 -16.79 -4.46
N ARG A 8 -52.25 -17.25 -5.30
CA ARG A 8 -50.80 -16.99 -5.14
C ARG A 8 -50.42 -15.58 -5.60
N SER A 9 -51.03 -15.08 -6.68
CA SER A 9 -50.83 -13.70 -7.15
C SER A 9 -51.49 -12.67 -6.22
N LEU A 10 -52.63 -13.01 -5.59
CA LEU A 10 -53.29 -12.13 -4.61
C LEU A 10 -52.55 -12.06 -3.26
N ARG A 11 -51.86 -13.14 -2.84
CA ARG A 11 -50.98 -13.13 -1.66
C ARG A 11 -49.66 -12.40 -1.90
N PHE A 12 -49.11 -12.48 -3.12
CA PHE A 12 -47.92 -11.69 -3.49
C PHE A 12 -48.22 -10.19 -3.66
N LEU A 13 -49.42 -9.83 -4.13
CA LEU A 13 -49.82 -8.43 -4.29
C LEU A 13 -50.19 -7.75 -2.96
N LEU A 14 -50.58 -8.51 -1.93
CA LEU A 14 -50.85 -7.98 -0.59
C LEU A 14 -49.56 -7.74 0.24
N VAL A 15 -48.49 -8.51 0.01
CA VAL A 15 -47.21 -8.32 0.73
C VAL A 15 -46.39 -7.13 0.18
N VAL A 16 -46.48 -6.84 -1.12
CA VAL A 16 -45.78 -5.69 -1.73
C VAL A 16 -46.46 -4.36 -1.41
N PHE A 17 -47.77 -4.34 -1.19
CA PHE A 17 -48.52 -3.09 -0.90
C PHE A 17 -48.46 -2.67 0.59
N VAL A 18 -48.23 -3.60 1.53
CA VAL A 18 -48.10 -3.27 2.97
C VAL A 18 -46.75 -2.64 3.32
N VAL A 19 -45.70 -2.87 2.52
CA VAL A 19 -44.37 -2.26 2.76
C VAL A 19 -44.24 -0.87 2.13
N ALA A 20 -45.07 -0.52 1.14
CA ALA A 20 -44.98 0.75 0.40
C ALA A 20 -45.88 1.88 0.94
N ALA A 21 -46.68 1.66 1.99
CA ALA A 21 -47.71 2.60 2.45
C ALA A 21 -47.71 2.89 3.96
N LEU A 22 -46.53 3.16 4.53
CA LEU A 22 -46.34 3.94 5.77
C LEU A 22 -45.37 5.09 5.44
N VAL A 23 -45.77 6.07 4.61
CA VAL A 23 -46.34 7.37 5.04
C VAL A 23 -45.54 7.94 6.22
N VAL A 24 -44.44 8.65 5.97
CA VAL A 24 -44.39 10.12 5.79
C VAL A 24 -45.29 10.86 6.79
N SER A 25 -44.70 11.33 7.89
CA SER A 25 -45.21 12.48 8.63
C SER A 25 -44.10 13.26 9.31
N THR A 26 -44.08 14.53 8.96
CA THR A 26 -43.30 15.69 9.40
C THR A 26 -43.19 15.83 10.91
N GLY A 27 -42.02 16.25 11.39
CA GLY A 27 -41.84 16.76 12.75
C GLY A 27 -40.45 17.35 12.99
N CYS A 28 -40.31 18.67 12.81
CA CYS A 28 -39.13 19.45 13.20
C CYS A 28 -39.10 19.74 14.71
N ALA A 29 -37.91 20.18 15.17
CA ALA A 29 -37.61 20.93 16.40
C ALA A 29 -37.19 20.15 17.67
N ALA A 30 -35.88 19.89 17.78
CA ALA A 30 -35.10 20.24 18.98
C ALA A 30 -33.60 20.19 18.63
N ARG A 31 -33.10 21.27 18.02
CA ARG A 31 -31.66 21.51 17.86
C ARG A 31 -31.09 21.81 19.24
N LYS A 32 -30.58 20.78 19.94
CA LYS A 32 -29.77 20.98 21.14
C LYS A 32 -28.39 21.41 20.66
N THR A 33 -28.23 22.73 20.54
CA THR A 33 -26.94 23.38 20.31
C THR A 33 -26.08 23.12 21.54
N VAL A 34 -25.37 22.00 21.56
CA VAL A 34 -24.15 21.89 22.37
C VAL A 34 -23.11 22.66 21.58
N GLN A 35 -23.00 23.93 21.94
CA GLN A 35 -21.89 24.79 21.61
C GLN A 35 -20.64 24.18 22.25
N PRO A 36 -19.64 23.69 21.49
CA PRO A 36 -18.29 23.66 22.03
C PRO A 36 -17.88 25.13 22.09
N GLU A 37 -17.84 25.63 23.31
CA GLU A 37 -17.13 26.86 23.66
C GLU A 37 -15.73 26.77 23.07
N ALA A 38 -15.37 27.74 22.23
CA ALA A 38 -14.03 27.90 21.71
C ALA A 38 -13.08 28.15 22.88
N GLN A 39 -12.34 27.11 23.27
CA GLN A 39 -11.17 27.26 24.12
C GLN A 39 -10.00 27.75 23.24
N PRO A 40 -9.21 28.73 23.71
CA PRO A 40 -8.13 29.31 22.92
C PRO A 40 -7.10 28.25 22.56
N VAL A 41 -6.78 28.19 21.26
CA VAL A 41 -5.68 27.42 20.69
C VAL A 41 -4.35 27.93 21.23
N ASP A 42 -3.82 27.27 22.25
CA ASP A 42 -2.39 27.26 22.56
C ASP A 42 -1.98 25.82 22.88
N GLU A 43 -2.06 24.96 21.87
CA GLU A 43 -1.34 23.70 21.86
C GLU A 43 -0.44 23.74 20.64
N GLY A 44 0.79 24.20 20.87
CA GLY A 44 1.91 23.82 20.04
C GLY A 44 2.03 22.30 20.10
N ILE A 45 1.29 21.61 19.23
CA ILE A 45 1.50 20.20 18.92
C ILE A 45 2.83 20.16 18.20
N GLY A 46 3.90 20.10 18.99
CA GLY A 46 5.14 19.49 18.58
C GLY A 46 4.74 18.17 17.97
N GLN A 47 4.90 18.07 16.66
CA GLN A 47 4.83 16.83 15.92
C GLN A 47 5.88 15.92 16.55
N VAL A 48 5.47 15.16 17.55
CA VAL A 48 6.17 13.95 17.95
C VAL A 48 5.97 13.01 16.78
N GLU A 49 6.86 13.15 15.79
CA GLU A 49 7.22 12.03 14.96
C GLU A 49 7.69 10.95 15.93
N GLU A 50 6.76 10.08 16.32
CA GLU A 50 7.09 8.76 16.82
C GLU A 50 7.91 8.11 15.70
N THR A 51 9.23 8.29 15.79
CA THR A 51 10.21 7.47 15.10
C THR A 51 10.02 6.08 15.70
N THR A 52 9.05 5.34 15.17
CA THR A 52 9.03 3.90 15.28
C THR A 52 10.31 3.44 14.59
N ALA A 53 11.36 3.23 15.38
CA ALA A 53 12.59 2.65 14.90
C ALA A 53 12.24 1.28 14.33
N SER A 54 12.00 1.24 13.01
CA SER A 54 11.80 0.01 12.25
C SER A 54 12.98 -0.89 12.60
N ALA A 55 12.71 -2.06 13.18
CA ALA A 55 13.75 -3.01 13.53
C ALA A 55 14.68 -3.20 12.33
N ALA A 56 15.95 -2.83 12.50
CA ALA A 56 16.93 -2.87 11.41
C ALA A 56 17.15 -4.32 10.99
N MET A 57 16.55 -4.71 9.87
CA MET A 57 16.74 -6.02 9.28
C MET A 57 17.92 -5.96 8.33
N ARG A 58 18.84 -6.94 8.43
CA ARG A 58 19.96 -7.08 7.51
C ARG A 58 19.85 -8.34 6.69
N TYR A 59 20.32 -8.27 5.44
CA TYR A 59 20.44 -9.41 4.53
C TYR A 59 21.88 -9.58 4.07
N VAL A 60 22.41 -10.80 4.12
CA VAL A 60 23.74 -11.13 3.61
C VAL A 60 23.60 -11.75 2.22
N VAL A 61 24.18 -11.11 1.21
CA VAL A 61 24.13 -11.55 -0.19
C VAL A 61 24.78 -12.92 -0.34
N ARG A 62 24.08 -13.83 -1.02
CA ARG A 62 24.53 -15.19 -1.31
C ARG A 62 24.90 -15.35 -2.77
N LYS A 63 25.61 -16.44 -3.08
CA LYS A 63 25.97 -16.78 -4.45
C LYS A 63 24.71 -16.90 -5.32
N GLY A 64 24.68 -16.13 -6.41
CA GLY A 64 23.58 -16.14 -7.37
C GLY A 64 22.40 -15.25 -6.99
N ASP A 65 22.43 -14.56 -5.86
CA ASP A 65 21.42 -13.57 -5.55
C ASP A 65 21.48 -12.40 -6.54
N THR A 66 20.31 -11.86 -6.86
CA THR A 66 20.13 -10.56 -7.51
C THR A 66 19.29 -9.68 -6.59
N LEU A 67 19.29 -8.35 -6.79
CA LEU A 67 18.39 -7.47 -6.04
C LEU A 67 16.91 -7.85 -6.25
N TRP A 68 16.56 -8.30 -7.46
CA TRP A 68 15.23 -8.82 -7.81
C TRP A 68 14.84 -10.02 -6.95
N ASP A 69 15.71 -11.02 -6.87
CA ASP A 69 15.44 -12.24 -6.10
C ASP A 69 15.44 -12.00 -4.60
N ILE A 70 16.32 -11.11 -4.10
CA ILE A 70 16.35 -10.72 -2.70
C ILE A 70 15.03 -10.05 -2.30
N SER A 71 14.58 -9.05 -3.05
CA SER A 71 13.33 -8.36 -2.76
C SER A 71 12.09 -9.26 -2.83
N GLY A 72 12.10 -10.27 -3.70
CA GLY A 72 11.02 -11.26 -3.80
C GLY A 72 10.86 -12.18 -2.60
N LYS A 73 11.87 -12.29 -1.72
CA LYS A 73 11.76 -13.13 -0.52
C LYS A 73 10.71 -12.55 0.42
N SER A 74 9.83 -13.41 0.95
CA SER A 74 8.73 -13.02 1.86
C SER A 74 9.22 -12.30 3.12
N GLY A 75 10.42 -12.64 3.61
CA GLY A 75 11.05 -11.96 4.74
C GLY A 75 11.58 -10.57 4.42
N ILE A 76 11.74 -10.22 3.13
CA ILE A 76 12.27 -8.94 2.65
C ILE A 76 11.08 -8.04 2.31
N TYR A 77 10.60 -8.08 1.06
CA TYR A 77 9.42 -7.33 0.61
C TYR A 77 8.30 -8.25 0.09
N GLY A 78 8.62 -9.50 -0.26
CA GLY A 78 7.67 -10.43 -0.88
C GLY A 78 7.28 -10.05 -2.31
N ASP A 79 7.98 -9.09 -2.91
CA ASP A 79 7.72 -8.58 -4.25
C ASP A 79 9.04 -8.18 -4.90
N SER A 80 9.41 -8.89 -5.96
CA SER A 80 10.64 -8.63 -6.69
C SER A 80 10.64 -7.28 -7.39
N PHE A 81 9.48 -6.71 -7.73
CA PHE A 81 9.40 -5.37 -8.34
C PHE A 81 9.80 -4.25 -7.36
N GLN A 82 9.96 -4.56 -6.07
CA GLN A 82 10.43 -3.61 -5.07
C GLN A 82 11.96 -3.56 -4.93
N TRP A 83 12.71 -4.25 -5.80
CA TRP A 83 14.17 -4.18 -5.80
C TRP A 83 14.76 -2.76 -5.83
N PRO A 84 14.14 -1.73 -6.46
CA PRO A 84 14.67 -0.37 -6.40
C PRO A 84 14.65 0.23 -4.99
N LEU A 85 13.78 -0.23 -4.09
CA LEU A 85 13.79 0.17 -2.69
C LEU A 85 15.03 -0.36 -1.97
N LEU A 86 15.35 -1.65 -2.18
CA LEU A 86 16.56 -2.26 -1.63
C LEU A 86 17.81 -1.57 -2.17
N PHE A 87 17.85 -1.29 -3.47
CA PHE A 87 18.92 -0.53 -4.08
C PHE A 87 19.05 0.86 -3.45
N ARG A 88 17.94 1.61 -3.36
CA ARG A 88 17.87 2.97 -2.82
C ARG A 88 18.34 3.05 -1.35
N ALA A 89 17.99 2.06 -0.53
CA ALA A 89 18.41 2.01 0.86
C ALA A 89 19.92 1.75 1.05
N ASN A 90 20.61 1.26 0.01
CA ASN A 90 22.00 0.81 0.06
C ASN A 90 22.86 1.48 -1.03
N ARG A 91 22.49 2.70 -1.47
CA ARG A 91 23.16 3.38 -2.60
C ARG A 91 24.58 3.84 -2.32
N ASP A 92 24.91 4.00 -1.05
CA ASP A 92 26.25 4.25 -0.57
C ASP A 92 27.19 3.07 -0.84
N GLN A 93 26.67 1.84 -0.92
CA GLN A 93 27.46 0.63 -1.14
C GLN A 93 27.21 -0.07 -2.49
N ILE A 94 26.11 0.23 -3.19
CA ILE A 94 25.80 -0.34 -4.51
C ILE A 94 25.87 0.75 -5.58
N GLN A 95 26.83 0.63 -6.50
CA GLN A 95 26.97 1.54 -7.64
C GLN A 95 26.08 1.12 -8.82
N ASP A 96 26.05 -0.18 -9.12
CA ASP A 96 25.23 -0.77 -10.18
C ASP A 96 24.33 -1.86 -9.58
N PRO A 97 22.99 -1.78 -9.73
CA PRO A 97 22.08 -2.77 -9.16
C PRO A 97 22.24 -4.18 -9.76
N ASP A 98 22.87 -4.31 -10.93
CA ASP A 98 23.20 -5.60 -11.53
C ASP A 98 24.54 -6.18 -11.02
N TRP A 99 25.23 -5.45 -10.12
CA TRP A 99 26.57 -5.78 -9.63
C TRP A 99 26.64 -5.71 -8.11
N ILE A 100 26.31 -6.83 -7.47
CA ILE A 100 26.37 -7.01 -6.02
C ILE A 100 27.34 -8.13 -5.67
N GLU A 101 27.97 -8.04 -4.50
CA GLU A 101 29.03 -8.96 -4.09
C GLU A 101 28.55 -9.97 -3.04
N ILE A 102 29.04 -11.21 -3.13
CA ILE A 102 28.73 -12.24 -2.13
C ILE A 102 29.29 -11.82 -0.77
N GLY A 103 28.49 -11.95 0.29
CA GLY A 103 28.86 -11.53 1.65
C GLY A 103 28.59 -10.05 1.93
N GLN A 104 28.22 -9.25 0.92
CA GLN A 104 27.77 -7.88 1.12
C GLN A 104 26.52 -7.86 2.01
N GLN A 105 26.44 -6.88 2.92
CA GLN A 105 25.34 -6.76 3.88
C GLN A 105 24.42 -5.62 3.46
N PHE A 106 23.15 -5.91 3.21
CA PHE A 106 22.13 -4.92 2.89
C PHE A 106 21.25 -4.61 4.07
N ASP A 107 21.02 -3.33 4.32
CA ASP A 107 19.98 -2.86 5.22
C ASP A 107 18.63 -2.93 4.49
N VAL A 108 17.66 -3.55 5.15
CA VAL A 108 16.31 -3.78 4.63
C VAL A 108 15.35 -2.93 5.43
N ARG A 109 15.04 -1.76 4.87
CA ARG A 109 14.03 -0.83 5.39
C ARG A 109 12.64 -1.27 4.99
N LYS A 110 11.64 -1.15 5.88
CA LYS A 110 10.24 -1.51 5.59
C LYS A 110 9.28 -0.34 5.80
N ASP A 111 9.80 0.78 6.29
CA ASP A 111 9.14 2.05 6.55
C ASP A 111 8.98 2.89 5.27
N PHE A 112 8.60 2.26 4.16
CA PHE A 112 8.34 2.98 2.91
C PHE A 112 6.87 3.37 2.80
N THR A 113 6.63 4.58 2.30
CA THR A 113 5.27 5.01 1.99
C THR A 113 4.74 4.23 0.79
N ARG A 114 3.41 4.12 0.67
CA ARG A 114 2.75 3.49 -0.49
C ARG A 114 3.17 4.15 -1.82
N ALA A 115 3.37 5.46 -1.83
CA ALA A 115 3.78 6.20 -3.00
C ALA A 115 5.19 5.79 -3.46
N GLU A 116 6.13 5.63 -2.52
CA GLU A 116 7.49 5.16 -2.83
C GLU A 116 7.52 3.72 -3.31
N VAL A 117 6.69 2.85 -2.72
CA VAL A 117 6.55 1.46 -3.20
C VAL A 117 6.03 1.45 -4.64
N ALA A 118 5.02 2.26 -4.96
CA ALA A 118 4.47 2.36 -6.31
C ALA A 118 5.49 2.90 -7.32
N ASP A 119 6.25 3.94 -6.96
CA ASP A 119 7.33 4.50 -7.77
C ASP A 119 8.45 3.47 -8.02
N ALA A 120 8.87 2.73 -6.99
CA ALA A 120 9.85 1.66 -7.13
C ALA A 120 9.37 0.56 -8.08
N VAL A 121 8.12 0.13 -7.93
CA VAL A 121 7.50 -0.87 -8.83
C VAL A 121 7.45 -0.36 -10.27
N GLN A 122 7.12 0.92 -10.48
CA GLN A 122 7.11 1.51 -11.81
C GLN A 122 8.52 1.56 -12.41
N LYS A 123 9.51 2.04 -11.65
CA LYS A 123 10.92 2.04 -12.06
C LYS A 123 11.42 0.64 -12.44
N ALA A 124 11.05 -0.39 -11.66
CA ALA A 124 11.42 -1.76 -11.96
C ALA A 124 10.81 -2.27 -13.28
N LYS A 125 9.61 -1.81 -13.66
CA LYS A 125 8.98 -2.11 -14.96
C LYS A 125 9.64 -1.36 -16.10
N ASP A 126 10.05 -0.12 -15.86
CA ASP A 126 10.72 0.72 -16.85
C ASP A 126 12.20 0.34 -17.04
N THR A 127 12.75 -0.48 -16.14
CA THR A 127 14.11 -1.00 -16.25
C THR A 127 14.27 -1.80 -17.53
N PRO A 128 15.25 -1.45 -18.40
CA PRO A 128 15.46 -2.19 -19.63
C PRO A 128 15.89 -3.63 -19.32
N PRO A 129 15.61 -4.58 -20.23
CA PRO A 129 16.03 -5.98 -20.07
C PRO A 129 17.52 -6.11 -19.74
N TYR A 130 17.84 -7.11 -18.90
CA TYR A 130 19.22 -7.40 -18.54
C TYR A 130 20.06 -7.71 -19.78
N VAL A 131 21.24 -7.10 -19.85
CA VAL A 131 22.26 -7.38 -20.85
C VAL A 131 23.49 -7.90 -20.12
N PRO A 132 23.97 -9.12 -20.45
CA PRO A 132 25.19 -9.66 -19.86
C PRO A 132 26.39 -8.73 -20.07
N ARG A 133 27.15 -8.50 -19.01
CA ARG A 133 28.34 -7.63 -19.01
C ARG A 133 29.44 -8.23 -18.15
N SER A 134 30.68 -7.88 -18.47
CA SER A 134 31.88 -8.26 -17.71
C SER A 134 32.32 -7.22 -16.66
N ALA A 135 31.67 -6.06 -16.62
CA ALA A 135 31.99 -4.97 -15.70
C ALA A 135 30.73 -4.17 -15.29
N PRO A 136 30.76 -3.47 -14.14
CA PRO A 136 29.69 -2.58 -13.70
C PRO A 136 29.43 -1.42 -14.67
N ARG A 137 28.19 -0.93 -14.71
CA ARG A 137 27.82 0.29 -15.42
C ARG A 137 28.48 1.52 -14.80
N LYS A 138 28.96 2.41 -15.67
CA LYS A 138 29.38 3.77 -15.28
C LYS A 138 28.18 4.71 -15.11
N THR A 139 27.11 4.46 -15.86
CA THR A 139 25.89 5.27 -15.85
C THR A 139 24.66 4.36 -15.79
N LEU A 140 23.70 4.72 -14.94
CA LEU A 140 22.46 3.97 -14.78
C LEU A 140 21.44 4.36 -15.87
N PRO A 141 20.63 3.41 -16.37
CA PRO A 141 19.62 3.69 -17.39
C PRO A 141 18.46 4.54 -16.86
N LEU A 142 18.22 4.49 -15.56
CA LEU A 142 17.17 5.22 -14.86
C LEU A 142 17.75 5.87 -13.61
N LYS A 143 17.06 6.92 -13.14
CA LYS A 143 17.31 7.52 -11.83
C LYS A 143 16.44 6.82 -10.80
N TYR A 144 16.98 5.75 -10.22
CA TYR A 144 16.31 4.98 -9.17
C TYR A 144 16.20 5.74 -7.86
#